data_AF-A0A7C5JQR2-F1
#
_entry.id   AF-A0A7C5JQR2-F1
#
_cell.length_a   1.000
_cell.length_b   1.000
_cell.length_c   1.000
_cell.angle_alpha   90.00
_cell.angle_beta   90.00
_cell.angle_gamma   90.00
#
_symmetry.space_group_name_H-M   'P 1'
#
loop_
_entity.id
_entity.type
_entity.pdbx_description
1 polymer ?
#
loop_
_entity_poly.entity_id
_entity_poly.type
_entity_poly.pdbx_seq_one_letter_code
_entity_poly.pdbx_strand_id
1 'polypeptide(L)'
;MLPQINCFVLLAKMHDPRGHYLETFCEIDLDAFAGNLEAIKKKIGDREIILAVKANAYGHGVVPICREALSYGVKRFGVATLNEGVQLRDAGVDGEI
;
A
#
# COMPACT_ATOMS: atom_id res chain seq x y z
N MET A 1 18.90 14.38 15.40
CA MET A 1 18.53 14.17 13.99
C MET A 1 17.33 13.24 14.02
N LEU A 2 16.11 13.76 13.82
CA LEU A 2 14.93 12.90 13.76
C LEU A 2 15.05 12.04 12.49
N PRO A 3 14.87 10.71 12.56
CA PRO A 3 14.84 9.90 11.35
C PRO A 3 13.71 10.43 10.46
N GLN A 4 14.00 10.68 9.19
CA GLN A 4 12.96 10.93 8.20
C GLN A 4 12.16 9.63 8.07
N ILE A 5 10.99 9.59 8.69
CA ILE A 5 10.04 8.48 8.53
C ILE A 5 9.58 8.53 7.07
N ASN A 6 9.73 7.43 6.33
CA ASN A 6 9.24 7.33 4.97
C ASN A 6 7.71 7.12 5.00
N CYS A 7 6.96 8.20 5.17
CA CYS A 7 5.51 8.15 5.26
C CYS A 7 4.81 9.03 4.22
N PHE A 8 3.57 8.67 3.90
CA PHE A 8 2.65 9.54 3.16
C PHE A 8 1.31 9.63 3.88
N VAL A 9 0.61 10.73 3.62
CA VAL A 9 -0.66 11.05 4.28
C VAL A 9 -1.81 10.81 3.30
N LEU A 10 -2.75 9.97 3.70
CA LEU A 10 -4.03 9.84 3.02
C LEU A 10 -5.05 10.78 3.66
N LEU A 11 -5.55 11.72 2.87
CA LEU A 11 -6.59 12.67 3.31
C LEU A 11 -7.97 12.09 3.02
N ALA A 12 -8.77 11.88 4.07
CA ALA A 12 -10.18 11.58 3.93
C ALA A 12 -10.98 12.90 3.98
N LYS A 13 -11.69 13.22 2.90
CA LYS A 13 -12.63 14.34 2.89
C LYS A 13 -13.93 13.91 3.57
N MET A 14 -14.02 14.12 4.87
CA MET A 14 -15.26 13.92 5.62
C MET A 14 -15.93 15.27 5.88
N HIS A 15 -17.23 15.32 5.64
CA HIS A 15 -18.07 16.49 5.90
C HIS A 15 -18.92 16.21 7.14
N ASP A 16 -18.97 17.14 8.08
CA ASP A 16 -20.00 17.09 9.12
C ASP A 16 -21.40 17.40 8.50
N PRO A 17 -22.52 17.08 9.18
CA PRO A 17 -23.87 17.39 8.69
C PRO A 17 -24.16 18.88 8.46
N ARG A 18 -23.25 19.78 8.87
CA ARG A 18 -23.33 21.24 8.75
C ARG A 18 -22.42 21.77 7.65
N GLY A 19 -21.70 20.89 6.93
CA GLY A 19 -20.84 21.24 5.80
C GLY A 19 -19.42 21.68 6.17
N HIS A 20 -18.97 21.49 7.41
CA HIS A 20 -17.59 21.78 7.79
C HIS A 20 -16.64 20.64 7.37
N TYR A 21 -15.45 21.03 6.89
CA TYR A 21 -14.34 20.11 6.69
C TYR A 21 -13.68 19.80 8.03
N LEU A 22 -13.72 18.53 8.44
CA LEU A 22 -12.82 18.02 9.47
C LEU A 22 -11.69 17.29 8.75
N GLU A 23 -10.48 17.85 8.81
CA GLU A 23 -9.30 17.20 8.23
C GLU A 23 -8.97 15.95 9.05
N THR A 24 -9.41 14.80 8.55
CA THR A 24 -9.04 13.49 9.09
C THR A 24 -8.08 12.85 8.12
N PHE A 25 -6.95 12.37 8.63
CA PHE A 25 -5.94 11.73 7.82
C PHE A 25 -5.40 10.47 8.46
N CYS A 26 -4.85 9.60 7.62
CA CYS A 26 -4.10 8.42 8.03
C CYS A 26 -2.67 8.56 7.51
N GLU A 27 -1.70 8.49 8.41
CA GLU A 27 -0.29 8.42 8.06
C GLU A 27 0.09 6.96 7.82
N ILE A 28 0.68 6.69 6.67
CA ILE A 28 1.11 5.36 6.26
C ILE A 28 2.63 5.31 6.31
N ASP A 29 3.16 4.50 7.23
CA ASP A 29 4.59 4.28 7.43
C ASP A 29 5.09 3.15 6.51
N LEU A 30 5.88 3.50 5.49
CA LEU A 30 6.45 2.54 4.55
C LEU A 30 7.65 1.79 5.15
N ASP A 31 8.35 2.35 6.13
CA ASP A 31 9.44 1.65 6.82
C ASP A 31 8.88 0.50 7.67
N ALA A 32 7.73 0.71 8.31
CA ALA A 32 6.99 -0.34 9.00
C ALA A 32 6.50 -1.43 8.02
N PHE A 33 5.98 -1.04 6.86
CA PHE A 33 5.57 -1.98 5.81
C PHE A 33 6.75 -2.81 5.28
N ALA A 34 7.88 -2.17 4.98
CA ALA A 34 9.12 -2.82 4.58
C ALA A 34 9.64 -3.81 5.66
N GLY A 35 9.61 -3.41 6.93
CA GLY A 35 9.95 -4.27 8.05
C GLY A 35 9.09 -5.54 8.12
N ASN A 36 7.80 -5.43 7.82
CA ASN A 36 6.90 -6.58 7.73
C ASN A 36 7.26 -7.51 6.57
N LEU A 37 7.57 -6.97 5.39
CA LEU A 37 8.01 -7.76 4.24
C LEU A 37 9.29 -8.54 4.55
N GLU A 38 10.28 -7.89 5.15
CA GLU A 38 11.54 -8.55 5.56
C GLU A 38 11.31 -9.65 6.61
N ALA A 39 10.43 -9.41 7.58
CA ALA A 39 10.06 -10.41 8.56
C ALA A 39 9.37 -11.63 7.91
N ILE A 40 8.52 -11.42 6.90
CA ILE A 40 7.86 -12.49 6.15
C ILE A 40 8.88 -13.27 5.32
N LYS A 41 9.74 -12.58 4.54
CA LYS A 41 10.81 -13.23 3.75
C LYS A 41 11.68 -14.14 4.60
N LYS A 42 12.13 -13.66 5.77
CA LYS A 42 12.92 -14.47 6.72
C LYS A 42 12.20 -15.76 7.15
N LYS A 43 10.87 -15.74 7.23
CA LYS A 43 10.07 -16.91 7.64
C LYS A 43 9.78 -17.88 6.50
N ILE A 44 9.60 -17.39 5.29
CA ILE A 44 9.19 -18.21 4.15
C ILE A 44 10.37 -18.76 3.33
N GLY A 45 11.58 -18.21 3.51
CA GLY A 45 12.77 -18.58 2.75
C GLY A 45 12.65 -18.15 1.29
N ASP A 46 12.96 -19.05 0.36
CA ASP A 46 12.97 -18.77 -1.09
C ASP A 46 11.58 -18.78 -1.76
N ARG A 47 10.50 -18.94 -0.97
CA ARG A 47 9.13 -18.93 -1.49
C ARG A 47 8.74 -17.51 -1.90
N GLU A 48 7.96 -17.41 -2.98
CA GLU A 48 7.46 -16.11 -3.45
C GLU A 48 6.28 -15.61 -2.61
N ILE A 49 6.17 -14.28 -2.50
CA ILE A 49 5.04 -13.60 -1.88
C ILE A 49 4.04 -13.20 -2.96
N ILE A 50 2.78 -13.55 -2.76
CA ILE A 50 1.64 -12.90 -3.43
C ILE A 50 1.09 -11.88 -2.44
N LEU A 51 1.29 -10.59 -2.69
CA LEU A 51 0.84 -9.55 -1.77
C LEU A 51 -0.63 -9.22 -2.06
N ALA A 52 -1.51 -9.53 -1.11
CA ALA A 52 -2.91 -9.13 -1.21
C ALA A 52 -3.04 -7.60 -1.03
N VAL A 53 -3.53 -6.91 -2.06
CA VAL A 53 -3.67 -5.44 -2.09
C VAL A 53 -5.10 -4.99 -2.39
N LYS A 54 -6.08 -5.89 -2.21
CA LYS A 54 -7.52 -5.55 -2.30
C LYS A 54 -7.91 -4.39 -1.39
N ALA A 55 -9.05 -3.77 -1.71
CA ALA A 55 -9.63 -2.66 -0.97
C ALA A 55 -8.64 -1.50 -0.78
N ASN A 56 -7.98 -1.08 -1.87
CA ASN A 56 -6.95 -0.05 -1.86
C ASN A 56 -5.79 -0.35 -0.88
N ALA A 57 -5.25 -1.58 -0.93
CA ALA A 57 -4.32 -2.11 0.07
C ALA A 57 -4.84 -1.96 1.51
N TYR A 58 -6.05 -2.44 1.78
CA TYR A 58 -6.71 -2.34 3.09
C TYR A 58 -6.82 -0.88 3.58
N GLY A 59 -7.04 0.07 2.66
CA GLY A 59 -7.11 1.51 2.96
C GLY A 59 -5.76 2.22 3.09
N HIS A 60 -4.63 1.51 2.93
CA HIS A 60 -3.30 2.11 3.04
C HIS A 60 -2.86 2.84 1.78
N GLY A 61 -3.56 2.71 0.65
CA GLY A 61 -3.16 3.34 -0.62
C GLY A 61 -2.37 2.37 -1.49
N VAL A 62 -3.03 1.86 -2.52
CA VAL A 62 -2.55 0.69 -3.27
C VAL A 62 -1.27 0.96 -4.06
N VAL A 63 -1.15 2.13 -4.69
CA VAL A 63 -0.02 2.47 -5.56
C VAL A 63 1.30 2.59 -4.79
N PRO A 64 1.42 3.41 -3.72
CA PRO A 64 2.66 3.49 -2.95
C PRO A 64 3.03 2.15 -2.31
N ILE A 65 2.06 1.38 -1.78
CA ILE A 65 2.31 0.04 -1.23
C ILE A 65 2.86 -0.93 -2.30
N CYS A 66 2.28 -0.96 -3.49
CA CYS A 66 2.77 -1.83 -4.57
C CYS A 66 4.17 -1.43 -5.04
N ARG A 67 4.47 -0.13 -5.13
CA ARG A 67 5.81 0.35 -5.52
C ARG A 67 6.87 -0.01 -4.49
N GLU A 68 6.55 0.14 -3.20
CA GLU A 68 7.44 -0.29 -2.12
C GLU A 68 7.61 -1.82 -2.13
N ALA A 69 6.53 -2.58 -2.35
CA ALA A 69 6.64 -4.03 -2.44
C ALA A 69 7.52 -4.49 -3.62
N LEU A 70 7.45 -3.78 -4.77
CA LEU A 70 8.31 -4.03 -5.93
C LEU A 70 9.78 -3.76 -5.63
N SER A 71 10.12 -2.68 -4.91
CA SER A 71 11.50 -2.40 -4.50
C SER A 71 12.05 -3.48 -3.56
N TYR A 72 11.16 -4.14 -2.81
CA TYR A 72 11.44 -5.32 -1.99
C TYR A 72 11.33 -6.66 -2.76
N GLY A 73 11.15 -6.65 -4.08
CA GLY A 73 11.19 -7.86 -4.91
C GLY A 73 9.91 -8.71 -4.92
N VAL A 74 8.81 -8.21 -4.37
CA VAL A 74 7.47 -8.82 -4.56
C VAL A 74 7.06 -8.60 -6.02
N LYS A 75 6.65 -9.67 -6.71
CA LYS A 75 6.31 -9.62 -8.15
C LYS A 75 4.87 -9.97 -8.47
N ARG A 76 4.07 -10.35 -7.46
CA ARG A 76 2.68 -10.80 -7.63
C ARG A 76 1.76 -10.10 -6.65
N PHE A 77 0.64 -9.61 -7.14
CA PHE A 77 -0.36 -8.87 -6.37
C PHE A 77 -1.72 -9.54 -6.47
N GLY A 78 -2.38 -9.74 -5.33
CA GLY A 78 -3.75 -10.26 -5.28
C GLY A 78 -4.77 -9.14 -5.07
N VAL A 79 -5.60 -8.88 -6.08
CA VAL A 79 -6.75 -7.95 -5.98
C VAL A 79 -8.07 -8.72 -5.81
N ALA A 80 -9.13 -8.04 -5.38
CA ALA A 80 -10.46 -8.65 -5.25
C ALA A 80 -11.33 -8.47 -6.49
N THR A 81 -11.08 -7.43 -7.30
CA THR A 81 -11.88 -7.13 -8.49
C THR A 81 -11.02 -6.78 -9.70
N LEU A 82 -11.59 -6.93 -10.90
CA LEU A 82 -10.94 -6.52 -12.14
C LEU A 82 -10.58 -5.04 -12.14
N ASN A 83 -11.45 -4.17 -11.62
CA ASN A 83 -11.25 -2.73 -11.60
C ASN A 83 -10.04 -2.33 -10.73
N GLU A 84 -9.81 -3.02 -9.61
CA GLU A 84 -8.60 -2.82 -8.80
C GLU A 84 -7.34 -3.21 -9.59
N GLY A 85 -7.42 -4.29 -10.39
CA GLY A 85 -6.31 -4.69 -11.26
C GLY A 85 -6.04 -3.67 -12.38
N VAL A 86 -7.09 -3.15 -13.02
CA VAL A 86 -6.98 -2.07 -14.02
C VAL A 86 -6.36 -0.82 -13.41
N GLN A 87 -6.81 -0.42 -12.21
CA GLN A 87 -6.25 0.73 -11.49
C GLN A 87 -4.73 0.62 -11.29
N LEU A 88 -4.23 -0.58 -10.97
CA LEU A 88 -2.79 -0.81 -10.81
C LEU A 88 -2.03 -0.70 -12.14
N ARG A 89 -2.61 -1.19 -13.25
CA ARG A 89 -2.02 -1.05 -14.59
C ARG A 89 -1.98 0.41 -15.05
N ASP A 90 -3.06 1.15 -14.86
CA ASP A 90 -3.12 2.57 -15.18
C ASP A 90 -2.12 3.40 -14.36
N ALA A 91 -1.81 2.96 -13.14
CA ALA A 91 -0.79 3.56 -12.29
C ALA A 91 0.66 3.15 -12.62
N GLY A 92 0.86 2.32 -13.64
CA GLY A 92 2.16 1.82 -14.08
C GLY A 92 2.80 0.83 -13.10
N VAL A 93 2.01 0.05 -12.38
CA VAL A 93 2.53 -1.00 -11.49
C VAL A 93 2.87 -2.25 -12.32
N ASP A 94 4.17 -2.58 -12.32
CA ASP A 94 4.71 -3.79 -12.95
C ASP A 94 4.47 -5.04 -12.09
N GLY A 95 4.50 -6.23 -12.70
CA GLY A 95 4.30 -7.52 -12.03
C GLY A 95 2.99 -8.24 -12.38
N GLU A 96 2.81 -9.46 -11.87
CA GLU A 96 1.59 -10.25 -12.05
C GLU A 96 0.48 -9.71 -11.12
N ILE A 97 -0.74 -9.54 -11.64
CA ILE A 97 -1.93 -9.06 -10.92
C ILE A 97 -3.08 -10.02 -11.18
#